data_AF-A0A355E087-F1
#
_entry.id   AF-A0A355E087-F1
#
_cell.length_a   1.000
_cell.length_b   1.000
_cell.length_c   1.000
_cell.angle_alpha   90.00
_cell.angle_beta   90.00
_cell.angle_gamma   90.00
#
_symmetry.space_group_name_H-M   'P 1'
#
loop_
_entity.id
_entity.type
_entity.pdbx_description
1 polymer ?
#
loop_
_entity_poly.entity_id
_entity_poly.type
_entity_poly.pdbx_seq_one_letter_code
_entity_poly.pdbx_strand_id
1 'polypeptide(L)'
;MTDPQKTLQSLFIQEIENISREEDVDSPAAFLAWFVKTRLDLEIEDAFDAAALDGPNDLGIDAIFVDDERREMHLFQSKFSTDATKVVSREEVAAFIQSIKALRSAAEIRKIANRNLRRRIKDIGVAFDKKFDVFAHFVAFGQFSTSATTEFQRAVGDHVRFEKYDLSSILELFREDKTKKESAPADVSIPIVTGELAMRAAGTLPAVIVTIKGPDLAELEQQHGYALFQDNVRYYLTAKNRINRRILTTLEDAKSRQEFWYLNNGLSIVCRDFQIAADQQSISLKDMQIVNGCQTTVTLSEAAREGGDLSGVEILAKIIKTTDQRIKDKITESTNSQSAVRLRDFRSNDEIQRRLQNDIKGKGYF
;
A
#
# COMPACT_ATOMS: atom_id res chain seq x y z
N MET A 1 -2.49 -4.43 22.18
CA MET A 1 -2.45 -3.57 20.97
C MET A 1 -1.13 -3.83 20.27
N THR A 2 -1.14 -4.70 19.26
CA THR A 2 0.00 -4.99 18.38
C THR A 2 0.12 -3.87 17.34
N ASP A 3 1.34 -3.38 17.12
CA ASP A 3 1.63 -2.32 16.15
C ASP A 3 1.34 -2.83 14.72
N PRO A 4 0.48 -2.16 13.94
CA PRO A 4 0.09 -2.61 12.60
C PRO A 4 1.24 -2.66 11.58
N GLN A 5 2.33 -1.92 11.80
CA GLN A 5 3.57 -2.15 11.04
C GLN A 5 4.19 -3.49 11.41
N LYS A 6 4.14 -3.89 12.68
CA LYS A 6 4.55 -5.23 13.14
C LYS A 6 3.63 -6.32 12.61
N THR A 7 2.33 -6.06 12.43
CA THR A 7 1.39 -7.04 11.85
C THR A 7 1.67 -7.30 10.37
N LEU A 8 1.90 -6.24 9.58
CA LEU A 8 2.27 -6.43 8.17
C LEU A 8 3.67 -7.03 8.02
N GLN A 9 4.59 -6.63 8.90
CA GLN A 9 5.91 -7.23 8.99
C GLN A 9 5.82 -8.73 9.35
N SER A 10 4.94 -9.14 10.27
CA SER A 10 4.75 -10.55 10.62
C SER A 10 4.12 -11.34 9.47
N LEU A 11 3.14 -10.76 8.76
CA LEU A 11 2.56 -11.38 7.57
C LEU A 11 3.60 -11.54 6.45
N PHE A 12 4.45 -10.54 6.26
CA PHE A 12 5.55 -10.62 5.32
C PHE A 12 6.56 -11.69 5.71
N ILE A 13 6.97 -11.74 6.99
CA ILE A 13 7.86 -12.81 7.48
C ILE A 13 7.22 -14.18 7.25
N GLN A 14 5.93 -14.33 7.52
CA GLN A 14 5.21 -15.57 7.29
C GLN A 14 5.15 -15.94 5.79
N GLU A 15 4.99 -14.96 4.90
CA GLU A 15 5.09 -15.19 3.44
C GLU A 15 6.48 -15.74 3.07
N ILE A 16 7.55 -15.11 3.57
CA ILE A 16 8.92 -15.58 3.32
C ILE A 16 9.13 -16.99 3.89
N GLU A 17 8.58 -17.30 5.08
CA GLU A 17 8.62 -18.64 5.66
C GLU A 17 7.78 -19.67 4.90
N ASN A 18 6.71 -19.25 4.21
CA ASN A 18 5.94 -20.12 3.32
C ASN A 18 6.77 -20.44 2.07
N ILE A 19 7.31 -19.43 1.39
CA ILE A 19 8.17 -19.60 0.20
C ILE A 19 9.38 -20.48 0.53
N SER A 20 10.04 -20.21 1.66
CA SER A 20 11.17 -21.00 2.15
C SER A 20 10.82 -22.49 2.34
N ARG A 21 9.61 -22.80 2.82
CA ARG A 21 9.14 -24.19 2.98
C ARG A 21 8.69 -24.85 1.69
N GLU A 22 8.01 -24.10 0.81
CA GLU A 22 7.50 -24.61 -0.47
C GLU A 22 8.65 -24.96 -1.43
N GLU A 23 9.72 -24.15 -1.40
CA GLU A 23 10.86 -24.24 -2.31
C GLU A 23 12.09 -24.94 -1.70
N ASP A 24 12.00 -25.36 -0.43
CA ASP A 24 13.09 -26.01 0.33
C ASP A 24 14.41 -25.20 0.35
N VAL A 25 14.29 -23.89 0.62
CA VAL A 25 15.41 -22.94 0.69
C VAL A 25 15.43 -22.20 2.03
N ASP A 26 16.54 -21.54 2.36
CA ASP A 26 16.61 -20.70 3.56
C ASP A 26 15.83 -19.37 3.41
N SER A 27 15.48 -18.74 4.53
CA SER A 27 14.69 -17.50 4.51
C SER A 27 15.38 -16.32 3.80
N PRO A 28 16.72 -16.12 3.88
CA PRO A 28 17.42 -15.14 3.05
C PRO A 28 17.24 -15.36 1.55
N ALA A 29 17.37 -16.59 1.06
CA ALA A 29 17.15 -16.92 -0.35
C ALA A 29 15.69 -16.67 -0.76
N ALA A 30 14.72 -17.13 0.03
CA ALA A 30 13.29 -16.88 -0.20
C ALA A 30 12.96 -15.38 -0.23
N PHE A 31 13.55 -14.59 0.66
CA PHE A 31 13.39 -13.14 0.69
C PHE A 31 13.91 -12.45 -0.57
N LEU A 32 15.11 -12.82 -1.01
CA LEU A 32 15.70 -12.28 -2.23
C LEU A 32 14.87 -12.66 -3.46
N ALA A 33 14.49 -13.94 -3.59
CA ALA A 33 13.66 -14.41 -4.69
C ALA A 33 12.30 -13.70 -4.73
N TRP A 34 11.63 -13.55 -3.59
CA TRP A 34 10.38 -12.78 -3.49
C TRP A 34 10.56 -11.34 -3.98
N PHE A 35 11.65 -10.67 -3.57
CA PHE A 35 11.90 -9.29 -3.97
C PHE A 35 12.18 -9.17 -5.47
N VAL A 36 13.01 -10.05 -6.03
CA VAL A 36 13.32 -10.11 -7.47
C VAL A 36 12.05 -10.35 -8.27
N LYS A 37 11.27 -11.36 -7.89
CA LYS A 37 9.96 -11.69 -8.47
C LYS A 37 9.05 -10.47 -8.52
N THR A 38 8.87 -9.80 -7.37
CA THR A 38 7.94 -8.68 -7.23
C THR A 38 8.42 -7.44 -7.99
N ARG A 39 9.72 -7.15 -7.94
CA ARG A 39 10.32 -5.95 -8.56
C ARG A 39 10.37 -6.01 -10.08
N LEU A 40 10.54 -7.23 -10.62
CA LEU A 40 10.70 -7.48 -12.05
C LEU A 40 9.44 -8.07 -12.70
N ASP A 41 8.42 -8.39 -11.92
CA ASP A 41 7.18 -9.03 -12.37
C ASP A 41 7.46 -10.39 -13.04
N LEU A 42 8.30 -11.19 -12.40
CA LEU A 42 8.68 -12.54 -12.85
C LEU A 42 7.89 -13.63 -12.14
N GLU A 43 7.98 -14.85 -12.64
CA GLU A 43 7.62 -16.05 -11.89
C GLU A 43 8.67 -16.35 -10.81
N ILE A 44 8.29 -17.12 -9.78
CA ILE A 44 9.17 -17.35 -8.64
C ILE A 44 10.40 -18.19 -9.02
N GLU A 45 10.24 -19.11 -9.96
CA GLU A 45 11.32 -19.97 -10.47
C GLU A 45 12.41 -19.14 -11.18
N ASP A 46 12.01 -18.21 -12.04
CA ASP A 46 12.93 -17.29 -12.73
C ASP A 46 13.68 -16.39 -11.72
N ALA A 47 13.01 -16.00 -10.64
CA ALA A 47 13.61 -15.22 -9.57
C ALA A 47 14.66 -16.01 -8.78
N PHE A 48 14.42 -17.30 -8.51
CA PHE A 48 15.42 -18.19 -7.91
C PHE A 48 16.61 -18.43 -8.85
N ASP A 49 16.37 -18.62 -10.13
CA ASP A 49 17.44 -18.76 -11.12
C ASP A 49 18.33 -17.51 -11.18
N ALA A 50 17.73 -16.32 -11.06
CA ALA A 50 18.48 -15.07 -10.96
C ALA A 50 19.30 -14.96 -9.67
N ALA A 51 18.79 -15.53 -8.55
CA ALA A 51 19.40 -15.53 -7.22
C ALA A 51 20.40 -16.68 -6.96
N ALA A 52 20.62 -17.57 -7.93
CA ALA A 52 21.51 -18.73 -7.81
C ALA A 52 23.02 -18.36 -7.84
N LEU A 53 23.44 -17.36 -7.07
CA LEU A 53 24.83 -16.95 -6.88
C LEU A 53 25.32 -17.44 -5.51
N ASP A 54 25.64 -18.73 -5.42
CA ASP A 54 26.17 -19.31 -4.18
C ASP A 54 27.71 -19.29 -4.13
N GLY A 55 28.26 -18.68 -3.07
CA GLY A 55 29.60 -18.94 -2.54
C GLY A 55 30.38 -17.72 -2.03
N PRO A 56 31.45 -17.91 -1.23
CA PRO A 56 32.36 -16.81 -0.89
C PRO A 56 33.00 -16.22 -2.16
N ASN A 57 33.08 -14.88 -2.23
CA ASN A 57 33.61 -14.05 -3.33
C ASN A 57 32.64 -13.61 -4.45
N ASP A 58 31.37 -13.36 -4.13
CA ASP A 58 30.38 -12.78 -5.07
C ASP A 58 30.39 -11.25 -5.17
N LEU A 59 31.46 -10.58 -4.71
CA LEU A 59 31.57 -9.11 -4.70
C LEU A 59 30.39 -8.41 -3.98
N GLY A 60 29.59 -9.12 -3.17
CA GLY A 60 28.37 -8.55 -2.59
C GLY A 60 27.23 -8.40 -3.61
N ILE A 61 27.09 -9.35 -4.52
CA ILE A 61 25.97 -9.42 -5.47
C ILE A 61 25.33 -10.79 -5.31
N ASP A 62 24.09 -10.79 -4.84
CA ASP A 62 23.36 -12.00 -4.48
C ASP A 62 22.43 -12.46 -5.62
N ALA A 63 22.00 -11.56 -6.51
CA ALA A 63 21.25 -11.94 -7.73
C ALA A 63 21.60 -11.07 -8.94
N ILE A 64 21.48 -11.66 -10.13
CA ILE A 64 21.68 -10.98 -11.42
C ILE A 64 20.59 -11.39 -12.40
N PHE A 65 19.90 -10.42 -12.98
CA PHE A 65 18.94 -10.60 -14.06
C PHE A 65 19.28 -9.70 -15.24
N VAL A 66 19.20 -10.22 -16.47
CA VAL A 66 19.46 -9.47 -17.70
C VAL A 66 18.24 -9.57 -18.60
N ASP A 67 17.64 -8.43 -18.90
CA ASP A 67 16.53 -8.30 -19.84
C ASP A 67 17.10 -7.76 -21.17
N ASP A 68 17.30 -8.66 -22.13
CA ASP A 68 17.82 -8.30 -23.46
C ASP A 68 16.81 -7.47 -24.27
N GLU A 69 15.50 -7.63 -24.04
CA GLU A 69 14.46 -6.91 -24.77
C GLU A 69 14.38 -5.44 -24.33
N ARG A 70 14.38 -5.21 -23.02
CA ARG A 70 14.40 -3.86 -22.43
C ARG A 70 15.79 -3.24 -22.41
N ARG A 71 16.83 -4.05 -22.64
CA ARG A 71 18.25 -3.69 -22.51
C ARG A 71 18.58 -3.21 -21.10
N GLU A 72 18.07 -3.93 -20.11
CA GLU A 72 18.23 -3.64 -18.68
C GLU A 72 19.03 -4.76 -18.00
N MET A 73 19.89 -4.41 -17.06
CA MET A 73 20.57 -5.37 -16.19
C MET A 73 20.29 -5.02 -14.74
N HIS A 74 19.78 -5.98 -13.98
CA HIS A 74 19.44 -5.81 -12.57
C HIS A 74 20.41 -6.61 -11.70
N LEU A 75 21.05 -5.92 -10.76
CA LEU A 75 22.02 -6.46 -9.82
C LEU A 75 21.48 -6.26 -8.42
N PHE A 76 21.45 -7.30 -7.59
CA PHE A 76 20.83 -7.24 -6.26
C PHE A 76 21.84 -7.57 -5.17
N GLN A 77 21.83 -6.79 -4.10
CA GLN A 77 22.38 -7.16 -2.80
C GLN A 77 21.22 -7.19 -1.80
N SER A 78 21.14 -8.27 -1.04
CA SER A 78 20.10 -8.52 -0.05
C SER A 78 20.67 -8.66 1.36
N LYS A 79 19.95 -8.11 2.33
CA LYS A 79 20.18 -8.37 3.76
C LYS A 79 18.86 -8.67 4.45
N PHE A 80 18.61 -9.96 4.66
CA PHE A 80 17.47 -10.42 5.43
C PHE A 80 17.83 -10.58 6.92
N SER A 81 16.89 -10.24 7.79
CA SER A 81 16.99 -10.40 9.24
C SER A 81 15.59 -10.48 9.81
N THR A 82 15.34 -11.32 10.81
CA THR A 82 14.06 -11.28 11.53
C THR A 82 13.97 -10.10 12.50
N ASP A 83 15.11 -9.49 12.83
CA ASP A 83 15.21 -8.26 13.61
C ASP A 83 15.25 -7.03 12.70
N ALA A 84 14.11 -6.31 12.66
CA ALA A 84 13.91 -5.08 11.90
C ALA A 84 14.67 -3.85 12.47
N THR A 85 15.29 -3.96 13.64
CA THR A 85 16.10 -2.88 14.23
C THR A 85 17.51 -2.83 13.65
N LYS A 86 17.91 -3.83 12.85
CA LYS A 86 19.20 -3.82 12.18
C LYS A 86 19.31 -2.64 11.23
N VAL A 87 20.47 -2.00 11.28
CA VAL A 87 20.81 -0.83 10.48
C VAL A 87 21.93 -1.17 9.53
N VAL A 88 21.73 -0.91 8.24
CA VAL A 88 22.79 -1.01 7.22
C VAL A 88 23.72 0.19 7.34
N SER A 89 25.00 -0.12 7.49
CA SER A 89 26.09 0.85 7.66
C SER A 89 26.50 1.49 6.33
N ARG A 90 27.27 2.58 6.42
CA ARG A 90 27.82 3.24 5.23
C ARG A 90 28.85 2.34 4.53
N GLU A 91 29.62 1.59 5.30
CA GLU A 91 30.69 0.73 4.84
C GLU A 91 30.15 -0.38 3.94
N GLU A 92 29.00 -0.97 4.31
CA GLU A 92 28.31 -1.97 3.50
C GLU A 92 27.81 -1.40 2.16
N VAL A 93 27.22 -0.21 2.19
CA VAL A 93 26.75 0.47 0.97
C VAL A 93 27.93 0.87 0.07
N ALA A 94 29.01 1.38 0.65
CA ALA A 94 30.21 1.75 -0.09
C ALA A 94 30.86 0.53 -0.76
N ALA A 95 30.93 -0.61 -0.06
CA ALA A 95 31.42 -1.86 -0.63
C ALA A 95 30.56 -2.31 -1.82
N PHE A 96 29.23 -2.30 -1.68
CA PHE A 96 28.32 -2.62 -2.80
C PHE A 96 28.54 -1.71 -4.01
N ILE A 97 28.55 -0.39 -3.81
CA ILE A 97 28.77 0.58 -4.90
C ILE A 97 30.14 0.34 -5.57
N GLN A 98 31.19 0.09 -4.78
CA GLN A 98 32.52 -0.20 -5.30
C GLN A 98 32.53 -1.47 -6.15
N SER A 99 31.83 -2.52 -5.72
CA SER A 99 31.69 -3.75 -6.48
C SER A 99 31.00 -3.53 -7.82
N ILE A 100 29.87 -2.81 -7.85
CA ILE A 100 29.18 -2.48 -9.11
C ILE A 100 30.09 -1.66 -10.05
N LYS A 101 30.89 -0.73 -9.50
CA LYS A 101 31.86 0.04 -10.29
C LYS A 101 32.98 -0.85 -10.84
N ALA A 102 33.46 -1.82 -10.07
CA ALA A 102 34.47 -2.79 -10.49
C ALA A 102 33.95 -3.76 -11.57
N LEU A 103 32.64 -4.05 -11.58
CA LEU A 103 32.02 -4.90 -12.61
C LEU A 103 32.13 -4.35 -14.04
N ARG A 104 32.51 -3.08 -14.21
CA ARG A 104 32.71 -2.48 -15.54
C ARG A 104 33.87 -3.08 -16.33
N SER A 105 34.78 -3.78 -15.67
CA SER A 105 35.94 -4.38 -16.31
C SER A 105 35.84 -5.90 -16.26
N ALA A 106 35.52 -6.53 -17.40
CA ALA A 106 35.52 -7.99 -17.53
C ALA A 106 36.87 -8.64 -17.11
N ALA A 107 37.97 -7.88 -17.15
CA ALA A 107 39.28 -8.31 -16.68
C ALA A 107 39.43 -8.30 -15.15
N GLU A 108 38.76 -7.38 -14.44
CA GLU A 108 38.73 -7.35 -12.98
C GLU A 108 37.77 -8.38 -12.40
N ILE A 109 36.58 -8.55 -13.02
CA ILE A 109 35.60 -9.53 -12.55
C ILE A 109 36.18 -10.96 -12.62
N ARG A 110 36.87 -11.32 -13.71
CA ARG A 110 37.49 -12.65 -13.85
C ARG A 110 38.52 -12.98 -12.77
N LYS A 111 39.18 -11.96 -12.19
CA LYS A 111 40.21 -12.15 -11.15
C LYS A 111 39.60 -12.45 -9.78
N ILE A 112 38.40 -11.94 -9.50
CA ILE A 112 37.83 -11.89 -8.14
C ILE A 112 36.56 -12.73 -8.01
N ALA A 113 35.83 -12.97 -9.10
CA ALA A 113 34.56 -13.70 -9.10
C ALA A 113 34.71 -15.21 -8.88
N ASN A 114 33.73 -15.79 -8.18
CA ASN A 114 33.56 -17.23 -8.03
C ASN A 114 33.10 -17.92 -9.34
N ARG A 115 32.88 -19.24 -9.31
CA ARG A 115 32.52 -20.04 -10.51
C ARG A 115 31.13 -19.67 -11.08
N ASN A 116 30.18 -19.30 -10.24
CA ASN A 116 28.80 -19.00 -10.62
C ASN A 116 28.69 -17.60 -11.23
N LEU A 117 29.28 -16.60 -10.57
CA LEU A 117 29.43 -15.26 -11.11
C LEU A 117 30.22 -15.29 -12.43
N ARG A 118 31.27 -16.11 -12.54
CA ARG A 118 32.01 -16.32 -13.82
C ARG A 118 31.16 -16.84 -14.97
N ARG A 119 30.13 -17.64 -14.69
CA ARG A 119 29.22 -18.15 -15.73
C ARG A 119 28.35 -17.03 -16.29
N ARG A 120 27.92 -16.10 -15.44
CA ARG A 120 27.14 -14.90 -15.80
C ARG A 120 27.99 -13.68 -16.21
N ILE A 121 29.32 -13.70 -16.01
CA ILE A 121 30.25 -12.63 -16.47
C ILE A 121 30.06 -12.33 -17.96
N LYS A 122 29.78 -13.34 -18.78
CA LYS A 122 29.57 -13.14 -20.21
C LYS A 122 28.37 -12.23 -20.45
N ASP A 123 27.27 -12.47 -19.74
CA ASP A 123 26.04 -11.70 -19.88
C ASP A 123 26.21 -10.29 -19.31
N ILE A 124 26.89 -10.16 -18.16
CA ILE A 124 27.27 -8.86 -17.57
C ILE A 124 28.16 -8.05 -18.52
N GLY A 125 29.20 -8.68 -19.06
CA GLY A 125 30.15 -8.03 -19.96
C GLY A 125 29.48 -7.59 -21.25
N VAL A 126 28.63 -8.45 -21.83
CA VAL A 126 27.83 -8.09 -23.01
C VAL A 126 26.86 -6.95 -22.71
N ALA A 127 26.20 -6.93 -21.55
CA ALA A 127 25.32 -5.85 -21.14
C ALA A 127 26.06 -4.51 -21.02
N PHE A 128 27.24 -4.48 -20.39
CA PHE A 128 28.07 -3.28 -20.32
C PHE A 128 28.61 -2.84 -21.68
N ASP A 129 29.11 -3.76 -22.51
CA ASP A 129 29.61 -3.46 -23.86
C ASP A 129 28.50 -2.91 -24.76
N LYS A 130 27.28 -3.43 -24.63
CA LYS A 130 26.08 -2.94 -25.33
C LYS A 130 25.43 -1.74 -24.66
N LYS A 131 26.01 -1.17 -23.60
CA LYS A 131 25.48 -0.01 -22.85
C LYS A 131 24.03 -0.20 -22.39
N PHE A 132 23.76 -1.31 -21.72
CA PHE A 132 22.47 -1.54 -21.05
C PHE A 132 22.31 -0.58 -19.88
N ASP A 133 21.07 -0.22 -19.55
CA ASP A 133 20.79 0.50 -18.32
C ASP A 133 20.88 -0.47 -17.13
N VAL A 134 21.76 -0.17 -16.19
CA VAL A 134 22.04 -1.02 -15.04
C VAL A 134 21.30 -0.51 -13.82
N PHE A 135 20.52 -1.36 -13.17
CA PHE A 135 19.83 -1.09 -11.92
C PHE A 135 20.46 -1.91 -10.80
N ALA A 136 21.13 -1.23 -9.87
CA ALA A 136 21.78 -1.82 -8.72
C ALA A 136 20.90 -1.64 -7.47
N HIS A 137 20.23 -2.71 -7.07
CA HIS A 137 19.28 -2.76 -5.97
C HIS A 137 19.96 -3.23 -4.69
N PHE A 138 19.87 -2.45 -3.61
CA PHE A 138 20.22 -2.89 -2.27
C PHE A 138 18.95 -2.99 -1.43
N VAL A 139 18.53 -4.21 -1.14
CA VAL A 139 17.34 -4.50 -0.33
C VAL A 139 17.73 -4.97 1.06
N ALA A 140 17.18 -4.33 2.09
CA ALA A 140 17.48 -4.66 3.47
C ALA A 140 16.22 -4.72 4.34
N PHE A 141 16.02 -5.85 5.03
CA PHE A 141 14.98 -5.98 6.04
C PHE A 141 15.39 -5.26 7.33
N GLY A 142 15.32 -3.94 7.29
CA GLY A 142 15.79 -3.05 8.34
C GLY A 142 15.80 -1.61 7.86
N GLN A 143 16.65 -0.78 8.46
CA GLN A 143 16.81 0.63 8.10
C GLN A 143 18.21 0.89 7.53
N PHE A 144 18.36 1.94 6.73
CA PHE A 144 19.68 2.44 6.35
C PHE A 144 20.05 3.59 7.27
N SER A 145 21.31 3.63 7.71
CA SER A 145 21.83 4.80 8.41
C SER A 145 21.76 6.06 7.54
N THR A 146 21.76 7.24 8.16
CA THR A 146 21.77 8.53 7.43
C THR A 146 23.00 8.63 6.52
N SER A 147 24.15 8.12 6.97
CA SER A 147 25.39 8.08 6.20
C SER A 147 25.31 7.12 5.02
N ALA A 148 24.73 5.92 5.19
CA ALA A 148 24.46 4.99 4.10
C ALA A 148 23.49 5.59 3.05
N THR A 149 22.43 6.25 3.49
CA THR A 149 21.48 6.94 2.60
C THR A 149 22.17 8.05 1.80
N THR A 150 23.05 8.82 2.44
CA THR A 150 23.85 9.86 1.77
C THR A 150 24.81 9.25 0.74
N GLU A 151 25.39 8.08 1.03
CA GLU A 151 26.28 7.38 0.09
C GLU A 151 25.53 6.95 -1.17
N PHE A 152 24.31 6.42 -1.06
CA PHE A 152 23.44 6.14 -2.21
C PHE A 152 23.12 7.39 -3.03
N GLN A 153 22.77 8.50 -2.37
CA GLN A 153 22.45 9.77 -3.06
C GLN A 153 23.65 10.34 -3.83
N ARG A 154 24.88 10.04 -3.39
CA ARG A 154 26.12 10.45 -4.07
C ARG A 154 26.59 9.43 -5.11
N ALA A 155 26.01 8.23 -5.13
CA ALA A 155 26.39 7.18 -6.05
C ALA A 155 25.93 7.54 -7.46
N VAL A 156 26.89 7.96 -8.29
CA VAL A 156 26.67 8.20 -9.71
C VAL A 156 27.46 7.17 -10.50
N GLY A 157 26.83 6.59 -11.51
CA GLY A 157 27.47 5.77 -12.51
C GLY A 157 26.90 6.05 -13.90
N ASP A 158 27.76 5.99 -14.91
CA ASP A 158 27.37 6.09 -16.31
C ASP A 158 26.47 4.90 -16.70
N HIS A 159 25.20 5.12 -17.04
CA HIS A 159 24.18 4.07 -17.22
C HIS A 159 23.97 3.16 -16.00
N VAL A 160 24.23 3.64 -14.77
CA VAL A 160 23.96 2.88 -13.54
C VAL A 160 23.08 3.68 -12.60
N ARG A 161 21.95 3.10 -12.20
CA ARG A 161 21.04 3.62 -11.18
C ARG A 161 21.18 2.77 -9.92
N PHE A 162 21.49 3.42 -8.80
CA PHE A 162 21.54 2.77 -7.50
C PHE A 162 20.22 3.01 -6.76
N GLU A 163 19.55 1.93 -6.36
CA GLU A 163 18.25 1.96 -5.68
C GLU A 163 18.38 1.25 -4.33
N LYS A 164 17.80 1.84 -3.28
CA LYS A 164 17.79 1.25 -1.93
C LYS A 164 16.35 0.95 -1.51
N TYR A 165 16.16 -0.16 -0.84
CA TYR A 165 14.86 -0.61 -0.33
C TYR A 165 15.00 -0.99 1.13
N ASP A 166 14.46 -0.12 2.00
CA ASP A 166 14.36 -0.42 3.42
C ASP A 166 13.07 -1.19 3.74
N LEU A 167 12.87 -1.54 5.01
CA LEU A 167 11.68 -2.24 5.47
C LEU A 167 10.38 -1.53 5.02
N SER A 168 10.34 -0.21 5.01
CA SER A 168 9.14 0.53 4.61
C SER A 168 8.82 0.29 3.13
N SER A 169 9.84 0.37 2.26
CA SER A 169 9.72 0.10 0.83
C SER A 169 9.34 -1.36 0.55
N ILE A 170 9.94 -2.31 1.26
CA ILE A 170 9.63 -3.75 1.13
C ILE A 170 8.17 -4.00 1.49
N LEU A 171 7.70 -3.46 2.62
CA LEU A 171 6.32 -3.63 3.04
C LEU A 171 5.33 -2.90 2.13
N GLU A 172 5.76 -1.87 1.40
CA GLU A 172 4.96 -1.21 0.37
C GLU A 172 4.83 -2.10 -0.89
N LEU A 173 5.94 -2.64 -1.38
CA LEU A 173 5.93 -3.63 -2.47
C LEU A 173 5.11 -4.88 -2.12
N PHE A 174 5.21 -5.36 -0.88
CA PHE A 174 4.40 -6.48 -0.40
C PHE A 174 2.91 -6.14 -0.36
N ARG A 175 2.55 -4.90 -0.05
CA ARG A 175 1.16 -4.46 -0.18
C ARG A 175 0.75 -4.57 -1.64
N GLU A 176 1.48 -3.94 -2.55
CA GLU A 176 1.17 -3.93 -3.99
C GLU A 176 1.06 -5.32 -4.61
N ASP A 177 1.95 -6.26 -4.25
CA ASP A 177 1.86 -7.65 -4.74
C ASP A 177 0.59 -8.36 -4.26
N LYS A 178 0.20 -8.15 -2.99
CA LYS A 178 -1.08 -8.67 -2.47
C LYS A 178 -2.28 -7.94 -3.07
N THR A 179 -2.18 -6.66 -3.41
CA THR A 179 -3.28 -5.91 -4.05
C THR A 179 -3.53 -6.34 -5.51
N LYS A 180 -2.50 -6.76 -6.24
CA LYS A 180 -2.62 -7.27 -7.62
C LYS A 180 -3.39 -8.60 -7.71
N LYS A 181 -3.42 -9.40 -6.64
CA LYS A 181 -3.95 -10.78 -6.65
C LYS A 181 -5.42 -10.92 -6.27
N GLU A 182 -6.02 -9.94 -5.60
CA GLU A 182 -7.46 -9.95 -5.32
C GLU A 182 -8.15 -9.16 -6.42
N SER A 183 -9.13 -9.73 -7.11
CA SER A 183 -10.02 -8.99 -8.02
C SER A 183 -11.17 -8.39 -7.22
N ALA A 184 -11.61 -7.18 -7.58
CA ALA A 184 -12.81 -6.56 -7.01
C ALA A 184 -13.98 -7.59 -6.97
N PRO A 185 -14.83 -7.56 -5.92
CA PRO A 185 -15.98 -8.45 -5.86
C PRO A 185 -16.84 -8.31 -7.12
N ALA A 186 -17.05 -9.42 -7.85
CA ALA A 186 -17.63 -9.40 -9.18
C ALA A 186 -19.06 -8.80 -9.18
N ASP A 187 -19.89 -9.21 -8.22
CA ASP A 187 -21.24 -8.69 -8.00
C ASP A 187 -21.55 -8.71 -6.49
N VAL A 188 -21.90 -7.56 -5.92
CA VAL A 188 -22.25 -7.40 -4.50
C VAL A 188 -23.66 -6.86 -4.38
N SER A 189 -24.50 -7.49 -3.56
CA SER A 189 -25.82 -6.97 -3.23
C SER A 189 -25.80 -6.38 -1.82
N ILE A 190 -26.15 -5.10 -1.69
CA ILE A 190 -26.18 -4.39 -0.41
C ILE A 190 -27.64 -4.06 -0.08
N PRO A 191 -28.17 -4.46 1.10
CA PRO A 191 -29.43 -3.96 1.60
C PRO A 191 -29.42 -2.43 1.78
N ILE A 192 -30.51 -1.77 1.43
CA ILE A 192 -30.68 -0.31 1.58
C ILE A 192 -31.97 0.00 2.34
N VAL A 193 -32.02 1.17 2.98
CA VAL A 193 -33.25 1.63 3.65
C VAL A 193 -34.27 2.07 2.60
N THR A 194 -35.43 1.40 2.59
CA THR A 194 -36.52 1.69 1.64
C THR A 194 -36.99 3.13 1.76
N GLY A 195 -37.11 3.82 0.63
CA GLY A 195 -37.58 5.20 0.56
C GLY A 195 -36.49 6.26 0.77
N GLU A 196 -35.28 5.87 1.18
CA GLU A 196 -34.13 6.77 1.33
C GLU A 196 -33.16 6.65 0.16
N LEU A 197 -33.68 6.89 -1.05
CA LEU A 197 -32.93 6.79 -2.30
C LEU A 197 -33.13 8.03 -3.18
N ALA A 198 -32.03 8.57 -3.72
CA ALA A 198 -32.05 9.66 -4.68
C ALA A 198 -31.12 9.37 -5.86
N MET A 199 -31.68 9.32 -7.08
CA MET A 199 -30.90 9.18 -8.29
C MET A 199 -30.45 10.54 -8.83
N ARG A 200 -29.18 10.64 -9.20
CA ARG A 200 -28.66 11.74 -9.98
C ARG A 200 -28.75 11.41 -11.46
N ALA A 201 -29.84 11.85 -12.08
CA ALA A 201 -30.03 11.74 -13.54
C ALA A 201 -29.33 12.88 -14.32
N ALA A 202 -29.15 14.05 -13.69
CA ALA A 202 -28.48 15.20 -14.29
C ALA A 202 -26.97 15.21 -13.96
N GLY A 203 -26.14 14.82 -14.93
CA GLY A 203 -24.69 14.78 -14.82
C GLY A 203 -24.03 13.99 -15.96
N THR A 204 -22.69 14.01 -16.00
CA THR A 204 -21.91 13.21 -16.97
C THR A 204 -21.79 11.75 -16.55
N LEU A 205 -21.98 11.43 -15.27
CA LEU A 205 -21.95 10.07 -14.73
C LEU A 205 -23.22 9.77 -13.94
N PRO A 206 -23.88 8.62 -14.17
CA PRO A 206 -24.96 8.15 -13.33
C PRO A 206 -24.47 7.92 -11.90
N ALA A 207 -25.26 8.39 -10.92
CA ALA A 207 -24.98 8.16 -9.52
C ALA A 207 -26.27 8.00 -8.73
N VAL A 208 -26.19 7.32 -7.59
CA VAL A 208 -27.30 7.16 -6.66
C VAL A 208 -26.80 7.40 -5.24
N ILE A 209 -27.65 8.03 -4.44
CA ILE A 209 -27.44 8.22 -3.01
C ILE A 209 -28.42 7.29 -2.30
N VAL A 210 -27.93 6.51 -1.36
CA VAL A 210 -28.70 5.55 -0.56
C VAL A 210 -28.29 5.62 0.91
N THR A 211 -29.14 5.14 1.80
CA THR A 211 -28.79 4.84 3.20
C THR A 211 -28.53 3.35 3.35
N ILE A 212 -27.39 2.99 3.94
CA ILE A 212 -26.97 1.61 4.25
C ILE A 212 -26.92 1.46 5.77
N LYS A 213 -27.38 0.33 6.31
CA LYS A 213 -27.30 0.07 7.75
C LYS A 213 -25.89 -0.34 8.16
N GLY A 214 -25.48 0.04 9.36
CA GLY A 214 -24.19 -0.28 9.94
C GLY A 214 -23.88 -1.79 9.97
N PRO A 215 -24.82 -2.66 10.40
CA PRO A 215 -24.61 -4.10 10.38
C PRO A 215 -24.31 -4.66 8.98
N ASP A 216 -25.07 -4.23 7.96
CA ASP A 216 -24.90 -4.70 6.58
C ASP A 216 -23.53 -4.28 6.01
N LEU A 217 -23.09 -3.05 6.33
CA LEU A 217 -21.77 -2.55 5.94
C LEU A 217 -20.62 -3.29 6.67
N ALA A 218 -20.82 -3.63 7.94
CA ALA A 218 -19.87 -4.42 8.72
C ALA A 218 -19.73 -5.83 8.15
N GLU A 219 -20.84 -6.51 7.87
CA GLU A 219 -20.86 -7.84 7.25
C GLU A 219 -20.17 -7.84 5.89
N LEU A 220 -20.43 -6.82 5.07
CA LEU A 220 -19.79 -6.66 3.76
C LEU A 220 -18.26 -6.60 3.87
N GLU A 221 -17.73 -5.84 4.84
CA GLU A 221 -16.28 -5.77 5.10
C GLU A 221 -15.76 -7.11 5.63
N GLN A 222 -16.49 -7.78 6.50
CA GLN A 222 -16.06 -9.08 7.02
C GLN A 222 -15.97 -10.14 5.92
N GLN A 223 -16.85 -10.07 4.91
CA GLN A 223 -16.90 -10.99 3.79
C GLN A 223 -15.81 -10.73 2.74
N HIS A 224 -15.57 -9.48 2.39
CA HIS A 224 -14.71 -9.13 1.24
C HIS A 224 -13.41 -8.43 1.65
N GLY A 225 -13.32 -7.93 2.87
CA GLY A 225 -12.13 -7.30 3.45
C GLY A 225 -11.52 -6.26 2.53
N TYR A 226 -10.24 -6.45 2.23
CA TYR A 226 -9.47 -5.53 1.42
C TYR A 226 -9.96 -5.39 -0.02
N ALA A 227 -10.60 -6.41 -0.59
CA ALA A 227 -11.09 -6.37 -1.97
C ALA A 227 -12.09 -5.23 -2.23
N LEU A 228 -12.73 -4.69 -1.18
CA LEU A 228 -13.61 -3.51 -1.27
C LEU A 228 -12.85 -2.18 -1.44
N PHE A 229 -11.54 -2.15 -1.23
CA PHE A 229 -10.75 -0.91 -1.08
C PHE A 229 -9.48 -0.86 -1.96
N GLN A 230 -9.42 -1.65 -3.02
CA GLN A 230 -8.26 -1.75 -3.91
C GLN A 230 -7.88 -0.41 -4.53
N ASP A 231 -8.88 0.37 -4.97
CA ASP A 231 -8.69 1.72 -5.50
C ASP A 231 -8.38 2.76 -4.39
N ASN A 232 -8.33 2.36 -3.12
CA ASN A 232 -8.18 3.24 -1.97
C ASN A 232 -6.87 3.01 -1.21
N VAL A 233 -5.86 3.81 -1.52
CA VAL A 233 -4.54 3.82 -0.85
C VAL A 233 -4.59 4.03 0.68
N ARG A 234 -5.73 4.49 1.23
CA ARG A 234 -5.89 4.81 2.66
C ARG A 234 -6.34 3.62 3.52
N TYR A 235 -6.65 2.46 2.92
CA TYR A 235 -7.07 1.27 3.68
C TYR A 235 -6.06 0.85 4.73
N TYR A 236 -4.79 0.73 4.34
CA TYR A 236 -3.76 0.30 5.27
C TYR A 236 -3.31 1.39 6.25
N LEU A 237 -3.48 2.68 5.91
CA LEU A 237 -3.29 3.79 6.87
C LEU A 237 -4.38 3.80 7.93
N THR A 238 -5.58 3.33 7.58
CA THR A 238 -6.73 3.17 8.47
C THR A 238 -6.54 1.95 9.36
N ALA A 239 -6.18 0.80 8.80
CA ALA A 239 -5.78 -0.37 9.59
C ALA A 239 -4.54 -0.09 10.47
N LYS A 240 -3.70 0.90 10.09
CA LYS A 240 -2.54 1.36 10.89
C LYS A 240 -2.89 2.30 12.05
N ASN A 241 -3.97 3.06 11.94
CA ASN A 241 -4.28 4.12 12.89
C ASN A 241 -5.40 3.66 13.79
N ARG A 242 -5.21 3.81 15.11
CA ARG A 242 -6.24 3.68 16.16
C ARG A 242 -7.63 3.75 15.56
N ILE A 243 -8.41 2.69 15.75
CA ILE A 243 -9.87 2.65 15.58
C ILE A 243 -10.39 4.07 15.82
N ASN A 244 -11.10 4.62 14.83
CA ASN A 244 -11.42 6.04 14.88
C ASN A 244 -12.24 6.29 16.14
N ARG A 245 -11.60 6.83 17.18
CA ARG A 245 -12.21 6.94 18.50
C ARG A 245 -13.47 7.78 18.45
N ARG A 246 -13.59 8.72 17.52
CA ARG A 246 -14.83 9.48 17.34
C ARG A 246 -15.95 8.57 16.85
N ILE A 247 -15.67 7.70 15.87
CA ILE A 247 -16.64 6.72 15.37
C ILE A 247 -17.03 5.77 16.48
N LEU A 248 -16.06 5.20 17.22
CA LEU A 248 -16.37 4.34 18.38
C LEU A 248 -17.17 5.06 19.46
N THR A 249 -16.81 6.29 19.83
CA THR A 249 -17.56 7.09 20.81
C THR A 249 -19.00 7.33 20.35
N THR A 250 -19.23 7.54 19.05
CA THR A 250 -20.60 7.61 18.51
C THR A 250 -21.35 6.28 18.67
N LEU A 251 -20.65 5.15 18.71
CA LEU A 251 -21.26 3.82 18.93
C LEU A 251 -21.53 3.49 20.40
N GLU A 252 -20.91 4.20 21.36
CA GLU A 252 -20.98 3.86 22.79
C GLU A 252 -22.39 4.00 23.40
N ASP A 253 -23.14 5.04 23.03
CA ASP A 253 -24.50 5.27 23.56
C ASP A 253 -25.58 5.24 22.47
N ALA A 254 -26.79 4.83 22.88
CA ALA A 254 -27.89 4.58 21.95
C ALA A 254 -28.38 5.83 21.19
N LYS A 255 -28.25 7.02 21.79
CA LYS A 255 -28.68 8.26 21.15
C LYS A 255 -27.67 8.65 20.06
N SER A 256 -26.38 8.62 20.38
CA SER A 256 -25.31 8.91 19.41
C SER A 256 -25.32 7.91 18.25
N ARG A 257 -25.67 6.63 18.48
CA ARG A 257 -25.84 5.63 17.40
C ARG A 257 -26.91 6.03 16.39
N GLN A 258 -28.05 6.54 16.84
CA GLN A 258 -29.12 7.02 15.95
C GLN A 258 -28.70 8.30 15.19
N GLU A 259 -27.75 9.06 15.74
CA GLU A 259 -27.22 10.26 15.11
C GLU A 259 -26.07 9.96 14.11
N PHE A 260 -25.64 8.70 13.99
CA PHE A 260 -24.45 8.31 13.21
C PHE A 260 -24.50 8.78 11.75
N TRP A 261 -25.68 8.74 11.12
CA TRP A 261 -25.90 9.20 9.75
C TRP A 261 -25.48 10.66 9.56
N TYR A 262 -25.71 11.50 10.58
CA TYR A 262 -25.36 12.93 10.55
C TYR A 262 -23.92 13.21 10.99
N LEU A 263 -23.38 12.37 11.87
CA LEU A 263 -22.06 12.58 12.50
C LEU A 263 -20.92 11.99 11.65
N ASN A 264 -21.22 11.07 10.73
CA ASN A 264 -20.25 10.48 9.82
C ASN A 264 -20.25 11.20 8.46
N ASN A 265 -19.10 11.18 7.76
CA ASN A 265 -18.99 11.77 6.43
C ASN A 265 -19.63 10.90 5.32
N GLY A 266 -20.01 9.66 5.65
CA GLY A 266 -20.60 8.71 4.72
C GLY A 266 -19.58 7.91 3.92
N LEU A 267 -20.07 7.25 2.87
CA LEU A 267 -19.29 6.44 1.93
C LEU A 267 -19.33 7.05 0.53
N SER A 268 -18.21 6.96 -0.19
CA SER A 268 -18.21 7.08 -1.65
C SER A 268 -17.76 5.78 -2.27
N ILE A 269 -18.60 5.23 -3.14
CA ILE A 269 -18.41 3.96 -3.81
C ILE A 269 -18.37 4.23 -5.32
N VAL A 270 -17.37 3.69 -6.01
CA VAL A 270 -17.36 3.62 -7.47
C VAL A 270 -17.65 2.19 -7.89
N CYS A 271 -18.38 2.02 -8.98
CA CYS A 271 -18.72 0.70 -9.51
C CYS A 271 -18.78 0.75 -11.04
N ARG A 272 -18.63 -0.41 -11.67
CA ARG A 272 -18.78 -0.57 -13.12
C ARG A 272 -20.24 -0.39 -13.53
N ASP A 273 -21.16 -0.92 -12.72
CA ASP A 273 -22.60 -0.80 -12.91
C ASP A 273 -23.35 -0.97 -11.58
N PHE A 274 -24.60 -0.49 -11.52
CA PHE A 274 -25.49 -0.73 -10.40
C PHE A 274 -26.94 -0.98 -10.87
N GLN A 275 -27.67 -1.81 -10.11
CA GLN A 275 -29.08 -2.10 -10.32
C GLN A 275 -29.82 -2.04 -8.99
N ILE A 276 -30.90 -1.25 -8.93
CA ILE A 276 -31.75 -1.14 -7.75
C ILE A 276 -32.88 -2.18 -7.86
N ALA A 277 -33.12 -2.94 -6.80
CA ALA A 277 -34.21 -3.89 -6.77
C ALA A 277 -35.57 -3.20 -6.93
N ALA A 278 -36.56 -3.90 -7.50
CA ALA A 278 -37.88 -3.34 -7.79
C ALA A 278 -38.64 -2.88 -6.52
N ASP A 279 -38.40 -3.55 -5.40
CA ASP A 279 -38.92 -3.19 -4.08
C ASP A 279 -38.10 -2.10 -3.37
N GLN A 280 -37.00 -1.65 -3.98
CA GLN A 280 -36.04 -0.69 -3.43
C GLN A 280 -35.49 -1.09 -2.06
N GLN A 281 -35.37 -2.39 -1.79
CA GLN A 281 -34.78 -2.91 -0.55
C GLN A 281 -33.30 -3.24 -0.67
N SER A 282 -32.77 -3.34 -1.89
CA SER A 282 -31.35 -3.60 -2.12
C SER A 282 -30.83 -2.96 -3.41
N ILE A 283 -29.51 -2.84 -3.48
CA ILE A 283 -28.79 -2.42 -4.67
C ILE A 283 -27.67 -3.41 -4.98
N SER A 284 -27.63 -3.89 -6.23
CA SER A 284 -26.56 -4.75 -6.74
C SER A 284 -25.52 -3.91 -7.45
N LEU A 285 -24.24 -4.10 -7.12
CA LEU A 285 -23.09 -3.35 -7.61
C LEU A 285 -22.08 -4.28 -8.28
N LYS A 286 -21.59 -3.90 -9.46
CA LYS A 286 -20.54 -4.64 -10.19
C LYS A 286 -19.18 -3.99 -9.97
N ASP A 287 -18.17 -4.77 -9.62
CA ASP A 287 -16.81 -4.30 -9.26
C ASP A 287 -16.84 -3.07 -8.33
N MET A 288 -17.54 -3.18 -7.22
CA MET A 288 -17.60 -2.04 -6.31
C MET A 288 -16.24 -1.77 -5.65
N GLN A 289 -15.92 -0.50 -5.47
CA GLN A 289 -14.73 -0.01 -4.77
C GLN A 289 -15.10 1.17 -3.87
N ILE A 290 -14.81 1.07 -2.58
CA ILE A 290 -15.03 2.11 -1.57
C ILE A 290 -13.84 3.06 -1.59
N VAL A 291 -13.97 4.15 -2.33
CA VAL A 291 -12.94 5.19 -2.49
C VAL A 291 -12.96 6.22 -1.35
N ASN A 292 -14.00 6.23 -0.53
CA ASN A 292 -14.06 6.98 0.73
C ASN A 292 -14.96 6.29 1.75
N GLY A 293 -14.57 6.37 3.03
CA GLY A 293 -15.31 5.73 4.12
C GLY A 293 -14.63 4.50 4.71
N CYS A 294 -13.41 4.16 4.27
CA CYS A 294 -12.67 3.00 4.77
C CYS A 294 -12.56 2.94 6.31
N GLN A 295 -12.24 4.07 6.97
CA GLN A 295 -12.20 4.14 8.45
C GLN A 295 -13.52 3.77 9.10
N THR A 296 -14.62 4.27 8.54
CA THR A 296 -15.97 3.95 9.00
C THR A 296 -16.26 2.47 8.84
N THR A 297 -16.06 1.94 7.63
CA THR A 297 -16.35 0.54 7.30
C THR A 297 -15.55 -0.44 8.16
N VAL A 298 -14.23 -0.24 8.29
CA VAL A 298 -13.35 -1.10 9.11
C VAL A 298 -13.71 -0.97 10.60
N THR A 299 -13.95 0.24 11.12
CA THR A 299 -14.30 0.45 12.53
C THR A 299 -15.63 -0.24 12.89
N LEU A 300 -16.63 -0.17 12.01
CA LEU A 300 -17.92 -0.85 12.21
C LEU A 300 -17.74 -2.37 12.20
N SER A 301 -16.95 -2.90 11.27
CA SER A 301 -16.62 -4.33 11.22
C SER A 301 -15.93 -4.83 12.49
N GLU A 302 -14.91 -4.11 12.96
CA GLU A 302 -14.21 -4.44 14.22
C GLU A 302 -15.16 -4.37 15.42
N ALA A 303 -15.95 -3.31 15.55
CA ALA A 303 -16.93 -3.16 16.62
C ALA A 303 -17.95 -4.33 16.61
N ALA A 304 -18.43 -4.74 15.44
CA ALA A 304 -19.31 -5.91 15.32
C ALA A 304 -18.62 -7.22 15.73
N ARG A 305 -17.36 -7.45 15.33
CA ARG A 305 -16.57 -8.63 15.75
C ARG A 305 -16.35 -8.70 17.26
N GLU A 306 -16.23 -7.55 17.92
CA GLU A 306 -16.11 -7.44 19.38
C GLU A 306 -17.45 -7.54 20.12
N GLY A 307 -18.57 -7.75 19.41
CA GLY A 307 -19.91 -7.86 19.98
C GLY A 307 -20.57 -6.51 20.31
N GLY A 308 -20.09 -5.42 19.72
CA GLY A 308 -20.67 -4.10 19.84
C GLY A 308 -22.05 -4.00 19.18
N ASP A 309 -22.91 -3.17 19.74
CA ASP A 309 -24.25 -2.92 19.22
C ASP A 309 -24.23 -1.90 18.07
N LEU A 310 -24.57 -2.35 16.86
CA LEU A 310 -24.73 -1.50 15.68
C LEU A 310 -26.20 -1.20 15.34
N SER A 311 -27.13 -1.48 16.25
CA SER A 311 -28.55 -1.17 16.04
C SER A 311 -28.76 0.35 15.92
N GLY A 312 -29.58 0.74 14.95
CA GLY A 312 -29.88 2.15 14.64
C GLY A 312 -28.74 2.91 13.97
N VAL A 313 -27.61 2.27 13.66
CA VAL A 313 -26.52 2.88 12.90
C VAL A 313 -26.88 2.87 11.43
N GLU A 314 -26.90 4.05 10.81
CA GLU A 314 -27.18 4.23 9.39
C GLU A 314 -26.12 5.15 8.77
N ILE A 315 -25.77 4.88 7.50
CA ILE A 315 -24.69 5.57 6.80
C ILE A 315 -25.17 6.02 5.42
N LEU A 316 -24.93 7.30 5.11
CA LEU A 316 -25.11 7.85 3.77
C LEU A 316 -24.06 7.30 2.80
N ALA A 317 -24.48 6.69 1.70
CA ALA A 317 -23.59 6.19 0.66
C ALA A 317 -23.89 6.83 -0.70
N LYS A 318 -22.85 7.37 -1.34
CA LYS A 318 -22.88 7.91 -2.70
C LYS A 318 -22.21 6.92 -3.63
N ILE A 319 -22.98 6.33 -4.54
CA ILE A 319 -22.54 5.30 -5.49
C ILE A 319 -22.47 5.93 -6.87
N ILE A 320 -21.32 5.82 -7.54
CA ILE A 320 -21.02 6.45 -8.84
C ILE A 320 -20.70 5.35 -9.84
N LYS A 321 -21.40 5.35 -10.98
CA LYS A 321 -21.15 4.42 -12.09
C LYS A 321 -20.09 5.00 -13.02
N THR A 322 -18.97 4.31 -13.20
CA THR A 322 -17.94 4.67 -14.19
C THR A 322 -17.06 3.46 -14.55
N THR A 323 -16.67 3.38 -15.81
CA THR A 323 -15.65 2.44 -16.31
C THR A 323 -14.34 3.14 -16.67
N ASP A 324 -14.28 4.48 -16.59
CA ASP A 324 -13.09 5.26 -16.90
C ASP A 324 -12.16 5.33 -15.69
N GLN A 325 -11.01 4.67 -15.79
CA GLN A 325 -10.00 4.64 -14.73
C GLN A 325 -9.50 6.04 -14.35
N ARG A 326 -9.34 6.95 -15.33
CA ARG A 326 -8.87 8.32 -15.05
C ARG A 326 -9.87 9.08 -14.19
N ILE A 327 -11.17 8.82 -14.35
CA ILE A 327 -12.19 9.43 -13.52
C ILE A 327 -12.23 8.78 -12.15
N LYS A 328 -12.08 7.45 -12.05
CA LYS A 328 -11.94 6.76 -10.75
C LYS A 328 -10.79 7.36 -9.95
N ASP A 329 -9.60 7.47 -10.53
CA ASP A 329 -8.41 8.01 -9.89
C ASP A 329 -8.65 9.44 -9.39
N LYS A 330 -9.27 10.31 -10.23
CA LYS A 330 -9.63 11.68 -9.84
C LYS A 330 -10.65 11.74 -8.69
N ILE A 331 -11.66 10.86 -8.71
CA ILE A 331 -12.65 10.77 -7.62
C ILE A 331 -11.94 10.36 -6.33
N THR A 332 -11.08 9.33 -6.39
CA THR A 332 -10.31 8.86 -5.24
C THR A 332 -9.39 9.96 -4.70
N GLU A 333 -8.61 10.62 -5.57
CA GLU A 333 -7.72 11.72 -5.19
C GLU A 333 -8.49 12.91 -4.59
N SER A 334 -9.59 13.33 -5.22
CA SER A 334 -10.43 14.42 -4.72
C SER A 334 -11.06 14.09 -3.36
N THR A 335 -11.46 12.83 -3.14
CA THR A 335 -12.11 12.46 -1.88
C THR A 335 -11.08 12.23 -0.77
N ASN A 336 -9.85 11.82 -1.12
CA ASN A 336 -8.75 11.69 -0.17
C ASN A 336 -8.15 13.04 0.25
N SER A 337 -8.09 14.01 -0.66
CA SER A 337 -7.57 15.37 -0.40
C SER A 337 -8.48 16.24 0.46
N GLN A 338 -9.76 15.88 0.64
CA GLN A 338 -10.72 16.61 1.50
C GLN A 338 -10.44 16.50 3.01
N SER A 339 -9.40 15.79 3.46
CA SER A 339 -9.09 15.61 4.88
C SER A 339 -7.88 16.42 5.35
N ALA A 340 -8.00 17.74 5.45
CA ALA A 340 -7.13 18.57 6.30
C ALA A 340 -7.73 19.95 6.65
N VAL A 341 -8.93 20.02 7.22
CA VAL A 341 -9.29 21.19 8.03
C VAL A 341 -8.60 21.02 9.38
N ARG A 342 -7.63 21.87 9.72
CA ARG A 342 -6.92 21.75 10.99
C ARG A 342 -7.92 22.02 12.11
N LEU A 343 -7.80 21.35 13.26
CA LEU A 343 -8.68 21.60 14.42
C LEU A 343 -8.69 23.09 14.83
N ARG A 344 -7.59 23.81 14.56
CA ARG A 344 -7.45 25.27 14.69
C ARG A 344 -8.47 26.05 13.86
N ASP A 345 -8.73 25.61 12.64
CA ASP A 345 -9.63 26.28 11.71
C ASP A 345 -11.09 26.09 12.15
N PHE A 346 -11.42 24.96 12.79
CA PHE A 346 -12.70 24.77 13.49
C PHE A 346 -12.82 25.62 14.76
N ARG A 347 -11.74 25.75 15.55
CA ARG A 347 -11.74 26.59 16.76
C ARG A 347 -11.92 28.07 16.47
N SER A 348 -11.67 28.55 15.25
CA SER A 348 -11.99 29.94 14.88
C SER A 348 -13.49 30.28 15.01
N ASN A 349 -14.37 29.26 14.93
CA ASN A 349 -15.81 29.39 15.16
C ASN A 349 -16.26 29.03 16.58
N ASP A 350 -15.33 28.67 17.47
CA ASP A 350 -15.62 28.40 18.88
C ASP A 350 -16.19 29.67 19.54
N GLU A 351 -17.18 29.48 20.41
CA GLU A 351 -17.89 30.59 21.07
C GLU A 351 -16.94 31.50 21.86
N ILE A 352 -15.89 30.92 22.45
CA ILE A 352 -14.83 31.68 23.14
C ILE A 352 -14.04 32.54 22.16
N GLN A 353 -13.70 32.01 20.99
CA GLN A 353 -12.94 32.75 19.97
C GLN A 353 -13.76 33.85 19.32
N ARG A 354 -15.05 33.61 19.05
CA ARG A 354 -16.00 34.64 18.57
C ARG A 354 -16.20 35.74 19.61
N ARG A 355 -16.30 35.38 20.89
CA ARG A 355 -16.41 36.36 21.99
C ARG A 355 -15.15 37.21 22.11
N LEU A 356 -13.97 36.59 22.09
CA LEU A 356 -12.67 37.30 22.07
C LEU A 356 -12.55 38.23 20.86
N GLN A 357 -12.93 37.78 19.67
CA GLN A 357 -12.92 38.61 18.47
C GLN A 357 -13.80 39.87 18.63
N ASN A 358 -15.01 39.70 19.14
CA ASN A 358 -15.93 40.83 19.38
C ASN A 358 -15.38 41.79 20.45
N ASP A 359 -14.81 41.27 21.53
CA ASP A 359 -14.24 42.07 22.62
C ASP A 359 -13.01 42.87 22.15
N ILE A 360 -12.17 42.28 21.29
CA ILE A 360 -10.98 42.92 20.71
C ILE A 360 -11.38 43.96 19.65
N LYS A 361 -12.38 43.66 18.82
CA LYS A 361 -12.93 44.59 17.83
C LYS A 361 -13.51 45.85 18.50
N GLY A 362 -14.18 45.68 19.65
CA GLY A 362 -14.65 46.80 20.48
C GLY A 362 -13.54 47.70 21.05
N LYS A 363 -12.28 47.24 21.04
CA LYS A 363 -11.11 47.98 21.52
C LYS A 363 -10.20 48.53 20.41
N GLY A 364 -10.58 48.36 19.14
CA GLY A 364 -9.88 48.95 17.98
C GLY A 364 -8.61 48.22 17.53
N TYR A 365 -8.42 46.96 17.91
CA TYR A 365 -7.22 46.17 17.57
C TYR A 365 -7.43 45.21 16.38
N PHE A 366 -8.45 45.44 15.54
CA PHE A 366 -8.79 44.58 14.41
C PHE A 366 -9.21 45.37 13.17
#